data_AF-A0A1Y6BRA3-F1
#
_entry.id   AF-A0A1Y6BRA3-F1
#
_cell.length_a   1.000
_cell.length_b   1.000
_cell.length_c   1.000
_cell.angle_alpha   90.00
_cell.angle_beta   90.00
_cell.angle_gamma   90.00
#
_symmetry.space_group_name_H-M   'P 1'
#
loop_
_entity.id
_entity.type
_entity.pdbx_description
1 polymer ?
#
loop_
_entity_poly.entity_id
_entity_poly.type
_entity_poly.pdbx_seq_one_letter_code
_entity_poly.pdbx_strand_id
1 'polypeptide(L)'
;MPLQLQAVIVSGAKPIPRNVSFMLERVDQGRRETVANLTGGVANVDVKPGRYRLTTAYGATVIEEDLDVRSAKDLPHEVNLNAGEIGLNMIPHVGGKPLQTPIDWQILSYRKNYQGKRDVIFSANAAETEVVLPAGWYMVHAQQKGGKLRKHVIEVTAGTRYNYTLVRD
;
A
#
# COMPACT_ATOMS: atom_id res chain seq x y z
N MET A 1 -1.21 19.58 -21.51
CA MET A 1 0.14 19.74 -20.96
C MET A 1 0.53 18.38 -20.46
N PRO A 2 1.62 17.79 -20.98
CA PRO A 2 1.98 16.44 -20.60
C PRO A 2 2.33 16.42 -19.12
N LEU A 3 1.68 15.54 -18.37
CA LEU A 3 1.98 15.18 -17.00
C LEU A 3 2.39 13.71 -16.98
N GLN A 4 3.63 13.45 -16.57
CA GLN A 4 4.13 12.10 -16.33
C GLN A 4 4.10 11.85 -14.82
N LEU A 5 3.41 10.78 -14.44
CA LEU A 5 3.26 10.31 -13.07
C LEU A 5 4.03 9.00 -12.91
N GLN A 6 4.77 8.88 -11.81
CA GLN A 6 5.38 7.64 -11.39
C GLN A 6 5.33 7.53 -9.86
N ALA A 7 5.51 6.32 -9.34
CA ALA A 7 5.63 6.09 -7.91
C ALA A 7 6.89 5.30 -7.59
N VAL A 8 7.49 5.61 -6.44
CA VAL A 8 8.61 4.87 -5.85
C VAL A 8 8.22 4.35 -4.48
N ILE A 9 8.75 3.18 -4.12
CA ILE A 9 8.52 2.59 -2.78
C ILE A 9 9.07 3.50 -1.67
N VAL A 10 10.23 4.10 -1.93
CA VAL A 10 10.90 5.08 -1.07
C VAL A 10 11.69 6.04 -1.95
N SER A 11 11.88 7.30 -1.53
CA SER A 11 12.67 8.28 -2.28
C SER A 11 14.05 7.73 -2.69
N GLY A 12 14.41 7.92 -3.96
CA GLY A 12 15.67 7.43 -4.54
C GLY A 12 15.65 5.97 -5.01
N ALA A 13 14.56 5.22 -4.77
CA ALA A 13 14.37 3.91 -5.37
C ALA A 13 14.03 4.02 -6.87
N LYS A 14 14.10 2.89 -7.58
CA LYS A 14 13.61 2.82 -8.97
C LYS A 14 12.08 2.95 -9.00
N PRO A 15 11.51 3.54 -10.05
CA PRO A 15 10.06 3.58 -10.25
C PRO A 15 9.45 2.17 -10.23
N ILE A 16 8.29 2.04 -9.60
CA ILE A 16 7.52 0.80 -9.57
C ILE A 16 7.06 0.50 -10.99
N PRO A 17 7.31 -0.70 -11.54
CA PRO A 17 7.16 -0.94 -12.97
C PRO A 17 5.73 -1.18 -13.44
N ARG A 18 4.79 -1.52 -12.53
CA ARG A 18 3.41 -1.88 -12.87
C ARG A 18 2.48 -1.83 -11.65
N ASN A 19 1.17 -1.88 -11.92
CA ASN A 19 0.09 -2.01 -10.95
C ASN A 19 -0.02 -0.85 -9.94
N VAL A 20 0.59 0.30 -10.24
CA VAL A 20 0.30 1.55 -9.55
C VAL A 20 -0.94 2.15 -10.18
N SER A 21 -1.91 2.52 -9.35
CA SER A 21 -3.09 3.26 -9.78
C SER A 21 -2.91 4.74 -9.48
N PHE A 22 -3.24 5.60 -10.44
CA PHE A 22 -3.21 7.05 -10.32
C PHE A 22 -4.61 7.59 -10.66
N MET A 23 -5.24 8.27 -9.71
CA MET A 23 -6.48 9.01 -9.93
C MET A 23 -6.19 10.50 -9.77
N LEU A 24 -6.46 11.26 -10.82
CA LEU A 24 -6.21 12.70 -10.85
C LEU A 24 -7.54 13.44 -10.90
N GLU A 25 -7.81 14.24 -9.87
CA GLU A 25 -9.03 15.04 -9.77
C GLU A 25 -8.69 16.54 -9.81
N ARG A 26 -9.36 17.32 -10.65
CA ARG A 26 -9.24 18.78 -10.64
C ARG A 26 -10.03 19.37 -9.47
N VAL A 27 -9.46 20.35 -8.76
CA VAL A 27 -10.05 20.90 -7.52
C VAL A 27 -10.21 22.43 -7.50
N ASP A 28 -9.73 23.16 -8.51
CA ASP A 28 -9.77 24.64 -8.53
C ASP A 28 -11.06 25.26 -9.08
N GLN A 29 -11.95 24.49 -9.72
CA GLN A 29 -13.17 25.00 -10.36
C GLN A 29 -14.43 24.89 -9.48
N GLY A 30 -14.27 24.82 -8.16
CA GLY A 30 -15.39 24.72 -7.22
C GLY A 30 -16.13 23.37 -7.23
N ARG A 31 -15.75 22.44 -8.12
CA ARG A 31 -16.22 21.05 -8.15
C ARG A 31 -15.01 20.13 -8.36
N ARG A 32 -15.04 18.97 -7.69
CA ARG A 32 -14.10 17.88 -7.97
C ARG A 32 -14.51 17.18 -9.27
N GLU A 33 -13.58 17.12 -10.20
CA GLU A 33 -13.76 16.45 -11.50
C GLU A 33 -12.62 15.46 -11.71
N THR A 34 -12.93 14.17 -11.87
CA THR A 34 -11.93 13.18 -12.26
C THR A 34 -11.47 13.44 -13.69
N VAL A 35 -10.20 13.82 -13.85
CA VAL A 35 -9.59 14.12 -15.15
C VAL A 35 -8.89 12.89 -15.73
N ALA A 36 -8.36 12.01 -14.86
CA ALA A 36 -7.78 10.75 -15.30
C ALA A 36 -7.86 9.67 -14.22
N ASN A 37 -7.94 8.42 -14.66
CA ASN A 37 -7.79 7.23 -13.84
C ASN A 37 -6.92 6.24 -14.63
N LEU A 38 -5.70 6.01 -14.16
CA LEU A 38 -4.64 5.33 -14.89
C LEU A 38 -4.08 4.19 -14.05
N THR A 39 -3.62 3.12 -14.69
CA THR A 39 -2.89 2.05 -14.03
C THR A 39 -1.64 1.71 -14.83
N GLY A 40 -0.51 1.52 -14.14
CA GLY A 40 0.76 1.23 -14.80
C GLY A 40 1.96 1.34 -13.85
N GLY A 41 3.14 1.51 -14.41
CA GLY A 41 4.34 1.91 -13.64
C GLY A 41 4.66 3.40 -13.81
N VAL A 42 4.72 3.81 -15.08
CA VAL A 42 4.75 5.21 -15.50
C VAL A 42 3.46 5.50 -16.24
N ALA A 43 2.78 6.59 -15.91
CA ALA A 43 1.53 7.01 -16.52
C ALA A 43 1.71 8.41 -17.13
N ASN A 44 1.17 8.64 -18.34
CA ASN A 44 1.22 9.94 -19.00
C ASN A 44 -0.21 10.44 -19.24
N VAL A 45 -0.47 11.71 -18.96
CA VAL A 45 -1.78 12.34 -19.14
C VAL A 45 -1.62 13.79 -19.58
N ASP A 46 -2.48 14.25 -20.49
CA ASP A 46 -2.55 15.66 -20.85
C ASP A 46 -3.56 16.41 -20.00
N VAL A 47 -3.08 17.41 -19.25
CA VAL A 47 -3.92 18.25 -18.39
C VAL A 47 -3.81 19.73 -18.74
N LYS A 48 -4.80 20.52 -18.32
CA LYS A 48 -4.73 22.00 -18.39
C LYS A 48 -3.95 22.52 -17.17
N PRO A 49 -3.38 23.74 -17.22
CA PRO A 49 -2.89 24.37 -16.01
C PRO A 49 -3.99 24.48 -14.94
N GLY A 50 -3.64 24.23 -13.68
CA GLY A 50 -4.58 24.28 -12.57
C GLY A 50 -4.16 23.44 -11.37
N ARG A 51 -5.03 23.40 -10.35
CA ARG A 51 -4.82 22.60 -9.13
C ARG A 51 -5.56 21.27 -9.20
N TYR A 52 -4.86 20.23 -8.78
CA TYR A 52 -5.30 18.84 -8.81
C TYR A 52 -5.06 18.15 -7.47
N ARG A 53 -5.88 17.16 -7.15
CA ARG A 53 -5.64 16.14 -6.14
C ARG A 53 -5.20 14.86 -6.86
N LEU A 54 -4.00 14.36 -6.56
CA LEU A 54 -3.51 13.09 -7.04
C LEU A 54 -3.67 12.04 -5.93
N THR A 55 -4.43 10.99 -6.20
CA THR A 55 -4.49 9.78 -5.38
C THR A 55 -3.66 8.69 -6.05
N THR A 56 -2.60 8.25 -5.41
CA THR A 56 -1.73 7.18 -5.89
C THR A 56 -1.87 5.96 -4.98
N ALA A 57 -2.13 4.79 -5.56
CA ALA A 57 -2.32 3.55 -4.82
C ALA A 57 -1.44 2.42 -5.34
N TYR A 58 -0.83 1.66 -4.42
CA TYR A 58 -0.07 0.45 -4.71
C TYR A 58 -0.10 -0.50 -3.52
N GLY A 59 -0.50 -1.76 -3.75
CA GLY A 59 -0.77 -2.70 -2.65
C GLY A 59 -1.86 -2.17 -1.72
N ALA A 60 -1.59 -2.13 -0.42
CA ALA A 60 -2.45 -1.53 0.59
C ALA A 60 -2.03 -0.08 0.97
N THR A 61 -1.16 0.54 0.17
CA THR A 61 -0.71 1.93 0.36
C THR A 61 -1.50 2.87 -0.54
N VAL A 62 -2.00 3.95 0.03
CA VAL A 62 -2.67 5.05 -0.69
C VAL A 62 -2.07 6.38 -0.21
N ILE A 63 -1.60 7.20 -1.16
CA ILE A 63 -1.09 8.55 -0.91
C ILE A 63 -1.98 9.54 -1.65
N GLU A 64 -2.34 10.63 -0.97
CA GLU A 64 -3.05 11.75 -1.56
C GLU A 64 -2.22 13.02 -1.43
N GLU A 65 -2.00 13.73 -2.54
CA GLU A 65 -1.27 15.00 -2.56
C GLU A 65 -1.92 16.01 -3.50
N ASP A 66 -1.73 17.29 -3.21
CA ASP A 66 -2.17 18.37 -4.08
C ASP A 66 -1.05 18.73 -5.06
N LEU A 67 -1.40 18.84 -6.34
CA LEU A 67 -0.52 19.25 -7.42
C LEU A 67 -0.97 20.59 -7.98
N ASP A 68 -0.05 21.52 -8.14
CA ASP A 68 -0.28 22.77 -8.87
C ASP A 68 0.45 22.72 -10.20
N VAL A 69 -0.28 22.36 -11.26
CA VAL A 69 0.28 22.22 -12.59
C VAL A 69 0.30 23.59 -13.25
N ARG A 70 1.47 24.26 -13.22
CA ARG A 70 1.65 25.61 -13.77
C ARG A 70 2.39 25.62 -15.10
N SER A 71 3.34 24.70 -15.29
CA SER A 71 4.14 24.61 -16.52
C SER A 71 4.67 23.19 -16.77
N ALA A 72 5.11 22.87 -17.99
CA ALA A 72 5.56 21.52 -18.37
C ALA A 72 6.93 21.11 -17.75
N LYS A 73 7.45 21.89 -16.81
CA LYS A 73 8.77 21.70 -16.19
C LYS A 73 8.78 20.75 -14.98
N ASP A 74 7.61 20.30 -14.52
CA ASP A 74 7.47 19.53 -13.29
C ASP A 74 7.46 18.00 -13.53
N LEU A 75 8.30 17.50 -14.45
CA LEU A 75 8.29 16.09 -14.90
C LEU A 75 9.61 15.34 -14.65
N PRO A 76 9.55 14.03 -14.27
CA PRO A 76 8.37 13.31 -13.83
C PRO A 76 7.91 13.77 -12.44
N HIS A 77 6.60 13.78 -12.20
CA HIS A 77 6.08 13.90 -10.83
C HIS A 77 6.18 12.53 -10.16
N GLU A 78 7.07 12.41 -9.18
CA GLU A 78 7.36 11.17 -8.47
C GLU A 78 6.66 11.16 -7.11
N VAL A 79 5.82 10.16 -6.90
CA VAL A 79 5.14 9.93 -5.61
C VAL A 79 5.96 8.97 -4.76
N ASN A 80 6.48 9.47 -3.64
CA ASN A 80 7.09 8.62 -2.63
C ASN A 80 6.00 7.96 -1.77
N LEU A 81 5.84 6.64 -1.92
CA LEU A 81 4.87 5.87 -1.14
C LEU A 81 5.26 5.69 0.34
N ASN A 82 6.54 5.88 0.67
CA ASN A 82 7.11 5.63 1.98
C ASN A 82 6.64 4.28 2.56
N ALA A 83 6.77 3.23 1.74
CA ALA A 83 6.17 1.93 1.96
C ALA A 83 7.23 0.82 2.07
N GLY A 84 6.86 -0.30 2.70
CA GLY A 84 7.66 -1.52 2.77
C GLY A 84 6.85 -2.74 2.34
N GLU A 85 7.53 -3.85 2.09
CA GLU A 85 6.91 -5.10 1.65
C GLU A 85 6.93 -6.13 2.78
N ILE A 86 5.81 -6.81 2.98
CA ILE A 86 5.62 -7.79 4.04
C ILE A 86 5.19 -9.11 3.41
N GLY A 87 6.00 -10.16 3.62
CA GLY A 87 5.62 -11.55 3.44
C GLY A 87 5.17 -12.15 4.76
N LEU A 88 4.07 -12.91 4.75
CA LEU A 88 3.54 -13.62 5.90
C LEU A 88 3.40 -15.11 5.59
N ASN A 89 3.89 -15.95 6.50
CA ASN A 89 3.59 -17.37 6.51
C ASN A 89 3.45 -17.88 7.96
N MET A 90 3.06 -19.15 8.12
CA MET A 90 2.93 -19.78 9.43
C MET A 90 3.58 -21.16 9.44
N ILE A 91 4.18 -21.52 10.57
CA ILE A 91 4.71 -22.86 10.85
C ILE A 91 3.95 -23.50 12.02
N PRO A 92 3.84 -24.84 12.07
CA PRO A 92 3.09 -25.53 13.12
C PRO A 92 3.75 -25.42 14.50
N HIS A 93 5.09 -25.36 14.54
CA HIS A 93 5.95 -25.21 15.72
C HIS A 93 7.30 -24.65 15.26
N VAL A 94 8.14 -24.18 16.18
CA VAL A 94 9.51 -23.71 15.87
C VAL A 94 10.30 -24.78 15.13
N GLY A 95 10.96 -24.41 14.03
CA GLY A 95 11.70 -25.33 13.16
C GLY A 95 10.85 -26.20 12.23
N GLY A 96 9.51 -26.12 12.31
CA GLY A 96 8.60 -26.80 11.40
C GLY A 96 8.61 -26.18 9.99
N LYS A 97 8.11 -26.94 9.00
CA LYS A 97 7.91 -26.44 7.63
C LYS A 97 6.69 -25.51 7.55
N PRO A 98 6.67 -24.52 6.62
CA PRO A 98 5.50 -23.68 6.40
C PRO A 98 4.24 -24.49 6.12
N LEU A 99 3.15 -24.12 6.78
CA LEU A 99 1.82 -24.67 6.53
C LEU A 99 1.43 -24.39 5.08
N GLN A 100 0.82 -25.38 4.43
CA GLN A 100 0.33 -25.28 3.04
C GLN A 100 -1.18 -25.08 2.97
N THR A 101 -1.87 -25.14 4.12
CA THR A 101 -3.30 -24.89 4.21
C THR A 101 -3.60 -23.40 4.33
N PRO A 102 -4.74 -22.91 3.84
CA PRO A 102 -5.12 -21.51 3.99
C PRO A 102 -5.18 -21.04 5.44
N ILE A 103 -4.71 -19.82 5.64
CA ILE A 103 -4.77 -19.07 6.89
C ILE A 103 -5.53 -17.78 6.58
N ASP A 104 -6.46 -17.44 7.47
CA ASP A 104 -7.12 -16.14 7.48
C ASP A 104 -6.16 -15.11 8.06
N TRP A 105 -5.54 -14.34 7.18
CA TRP A 105 -4.67 -13.22 7.51
C TRP A 105 -5.48 -11.94 7.55
N GLN A 106 -5.30 -11.15 8.62
CA GLN A 106 -5.70 -9.75 8.63
C GLN A 106 -4.54 -8.91 9.15
N ILE A 107 -4.23 -7.83 8.45
CA ILE A 107 -3.32 -6.79 8.94
C ILE A 107 -4.18 -5.61 9.34
N LEU A 108 -4.06 -5.22 10.61
CA LEU A 108 -4.84 -4.16 11.21
C LEU A 108 -3.94 -2.99 11.61
N SER A 109 -4.53 -1.80 11.65
CA SER A 109 -3.89 -0.60 12.21
C SER A 109 -3.37 -0.85 13.63
N TYR A 110 -2.19 -0.31 13.94
CA TYR A 110 -1.59 -0.45 15.27
C TYR A 110 -2.21 0.43 16.34
N ARG A 111 -2.94 1.49 15.97
CA ARG A 111 -3.78 2.24 16.91
C ARG A 111 -5.25 1.86 16.73
N LYS A 112 -6.03 2.06 17.80
CA LYS A 112 -7.48 1.98 17.70
C LYS A 112 -8.00 3.31 17.14
N ASN A 113 -9.01 3.24 16.30
CA ASN A 113 -9.78 4.39 15.85
C ASN A 113 -10.63 4.98 16.99
N TYR A 114 -11.38 6.05 16.70
CA TYR A 114 -12.23 6.74 17.68
C TYR A 114 -13.35 5.87 18.27
N GLN A 115 -13.68 4.75 17.63
CA GLN A 115 -14.66 3.77 18.12
C GLN A 115 -14.01 2.66 18.96
N GLY A 116 -12.71 2.77 19.27
CA GLY A 116 -11.96 1.77 20.03
C GLY A 116 -11.64 0.49 19.26
N LYS A 117 -11.83 0.48 17.93
CA LYS A 117 -11.57 -0.68 17.04
C LYS A 117 -10.30 -0.47 16.23
N ARG A 118 -9.66 -1.56 15.80
CA ARG A 118 -8.58 -1.49 14.81
C ARG A 118 -9.18 -1.64 13.42
N ASP A 119 -8.82 -0.75 12.51
CA ASP A 119 -9.21 -0.86 11.10
C ASP A 119 -8.42 -1.99 10.44
N VAL A 120 -9.12 -2.81 9.65
CA VAL A 120 -8.51 -3.83 8.79
C VAL A 120 -7.97 -3.13 7.56
N ILE A 121 -6.65 -3.22 7.35
CA ILE A 121 -5.93 -2.59 6.25
C ILE A 121 -5.77 -3.57 5.08
N PHE A 122 -5.56 -4.84 5.39
CA PHE A 122 -5.41 -5.91 4.41
C PHE A 122 -5.99 -7.21 4.95
N SER A 123 -6.51 -8.06 4.06
CA SER A 123 -6.97 -9.40 4.39
C SER A 123 -6.67 -10.37 3.25
N ALA A 124 -6.31 -11.60 3.59
CA ALA A 124 -6.11 -12.67 2.64
C ALA A 124 -6.49 -14.02 3.25
N ASN A 125 -6.96 -14.95 2.43
CA ASN A 125 -7.13 -16.35 2.81
C ASN A 125 -6.18 -17.19 1.94
N ALA A 126 -4.99 -17.47 2.46
CA ALA A 126 -3.92 -18.16 1.73
C ALA A 126 -2.90 -18.78 2.70
N ALA A 127 -2.11 -19.75 2.25
CA ALA A 127 -1.06 -20.35 3.06
C ALA A 127 0.07 -19.34 3.38
N GLU A 128 0.36 -18.48 2.41
CA GLU A 128 1.27 -17.34 2.52
C GLU A 128 0.68 -16.14 1.77
N THR A 129 1.09 -14.93 2.13
CA THR A 129 0.64 -13.71 1.46
C THR A 129 1.73 -12.65 1.49
N GLU A 130 1.77 -11.82 0.44
CA GLU A 130 2.66 -10.67 0.31
C GLU A 130 1.82 -9.41 0.15
N VAL A 131 2.23 -8.33 0.80
CA VAL A 131 1.52 -7.04 0.73
C VAL A 131 2.47 -5.88 0.95
N VAL A 132 2.27 -4.81 0.19
CA VAL A 132 2.96 -3.53 0.39
C VAL A 132 2.11 -2.62 1.26
N LEU A 133 2.72 -2.11 2.32
CA LEU A 133 2.07 -1.29 3.34
C LEU A 133 2.85 0.01 3.56
N PRO A 134 2.19 1.10 4.00
CA PRO A 134 2.88 2.28 4.49
C PRO A 134 3.84 1.91 5.63
N ALA A 135 4.94 2.66 5.76
CA ALA A 135 5.84 2.51 6.89
C ALA A 135 5.11 2.79 8.21
N GLY A 136 5.37 1.97 9.22
CA GLY A 136 4.72 2.07 10.52
C GLY A 136 4.51 0.72 11.19
N TRP A 137 3.74 0.74 12.27
CA TRP A 137 3.45 -0.44 13.07
C TRP A 137 2.07 -0.98 12.72
N TYR A 138 1.93 -2.31 12.75
CA TYR A 138 0.67 -3.00 12.47
C TYR A 138 0.46 -4.17 13.42
N MET A 139 -0.80 -4.61 13.55
CA MET A 139 -1.17 -5.84 14.24
C MET A 139 -1.59 -6.87 13.19
N VAL A 140 -0.89 -7.99 13.11
CA VAL A 140 -1.25 -9.15 12.31
C VAL A 140 -2.13 -10.07 13.14
N HIS A 141 -3.26 -10.45 12.57
CA HIS A 141 -4.12 -11.52 13.02
C HIS A 141 -3.99 -12.68 12.03
N ALA A 142 -3.77 -13.89 12.54
CA ALA A 142 -3.64 -15.07 11.71
C ALA A 142 -4.42 -16.24 12.32
N GLN A 143 -5.32 -16.84 11.55
CA GLN A 143 -6.14 -17.95 12.03
C GLN A 143 -6.28 -19.04 10.96
N GLN A 144 -5.85 -20.25 11.28
CA GLN A 144 -6.19 -21.42 10.47
C GLN A 144 -7.63 -21.84 10.78
N LYS A 145 -8.35 -22.43 9.83
CA LYS A 145 -9.72 -22.93 10.04
C LYS A 145 -9.80 -23.85 11.26
N GLY A 146 -10.64 -23.50 12.23
CA GLY A 146 -10.79 -24.25 13.50
C GLY A 146 -9.65 -24.08 14.51
N GLY A 147 -8.63 -23.29 14.18
CA GLY A 147 -7.48 -22.99 15.04
C GLY A 147 -7.68 -21.74 15.91
N LYS A 148 -6.75 -21.53 16.84
CA LYS A 148 -6.69 -20.33 17.68
C LYS A 148 -6.21 -19.13 16.86
N LEU A 149 -6.79 -17.96 17.13
CA LEU A 149 -6.32 -16.69 16.58
C LEU A 149 -4.94 -16.34 17.15
N ARG A 150 -3.97 -16.12 16.28
CA ARG A 150 -2.65 -15.57 16.62
C ARG A 150 -2.62 -14.08 16.36
N LYS A 151 -1.95 -13.37 17.25
CA LYS A 151 -1.74 -11.92 17.17
C LYS A 151 -0.26 -11.63 17.23
N HIS A 152 0.24 -10.81 16.31
CA HIS A 152 1.65 -10.43 16.28
C HIS A 152 1.79 -8.98 15.85
N VAL A 153 2.64 -8.21 16.52
CA VAL A 153 2.95 -6.85 16.11
C VAL A 153 4.11 -6.90 15.14
N ILE A 154 3.98 -6.19 14.01
CA ILE A 154 5.05 -6.05 13.02
C ILE A 154 5.38 -4.58 12.81
N GLU A 155 6.63 -4.33 12.45
CA GLU A 155 7.08 -3.04 11.94
C GLU A 155 7.28 -3.15 10.42
N VAL A 156 6.85 -2.12 9.70
CA VAL A 156 7.11 -1.91 8.28
C VAL A 156 8.07 -0.74 8.17
N THR A 157 9.27 -1.01 7.66
CA THR A 157 10.27 0.02 7.36
C THR A 157 10.22 0.35 5.87
N ALA A 158 10.19 1.64 5.53
CA ALA A 158 10.17 2.07 4.13
C ALA A 158 11.37 1.51 3.35
N GLY A 159 11.13 1.09 2.11
CA GLY A 159 12.18 0.55 1.23
C GLY A 159 12.68 -0.85 1.62
N THR A 160 12.12 -1.47 2.66
CA THR A 160 12.57 -2.79 3.14
C THR A 160 11.50 -3.85 2.92
N ARG A 161 11.94 -5.07 2.59
CA ARG A 161 11.11 -6.27 2.59
C ARG A 161 11.40 -7.11 3.84
N TYR A 162 10.35 -7.45 4.59
CA TYR A 162 10.43 -8.40 5.70
C TYR A 162 9.55 -9.62 5.43
N ASN A 163 10.05 -10.80 5.81
CA ASN A 163 9.26 -12.02 5.84
C ASN A 163 9.03 -12.41 7.31
N TYR A 164 7.79 -12.37 7.76
CA TYR A 164 7.41 -12.77 9.11
C TYR A 164 6.82 -14.17 9.11
N THR A 165 7.32 -15.00 10.02
CA THR A 165 6.82 -16.35 10.27
C THR A 165 6.14 -16.41 11.62
N LEU A 166 4.84 -16.69 11.62
CA LEU A 166 4.07 -16.91 12.85
C LEU A 166 4.12 -18.39 13.24
N VAL A 167 4.17 -18.67 14.53
CA VAL A 167 4.09 -20.04 15.07
C VAL A 167 2.67 -20.32 15.55
N ARG A 168 2.13 -21.49 15.19
CA ARG A 168 0.74 -21.85 15.45
C ARG A 168 0.41 -22.20 16.90
N ASP A 169 1.30 -22.88 17.63
CA ASP A 169 1.17 -23.52 18.96
C ASP A 169 -0.20 -23.46 19.69
#